data_AF-C4ZIC9-F1
#
_entry.id   AF-C4ZIC9-F1
#
_cell.length_a   1.000
_cell.length_b   1.000
_cell.length_c   1.000
_cell.angle_alpha   90.00
_cell.angle_beta   90.00
_cell.angle_gamma   90.00
#
_symmetry.space_group_name_H-M   'P 1'
#
loop_
_entity.id
_entity.type
_entity.pdbx_description
1 polymer ?
#
loop_
_entity_poly.entity_id
_entity_poly.type
_entity_poly.pdbx_seq_one_letter_code
_entity_poly.pdbx_strand_id
1 'polypeptide(L)'
;MDEDNRNNFRLIVGGVWPIEAVEDLPEVWLADWRVYEIVQSTAEPAMRHLVGWAMRAGQGQVSSAIRYIDPVTRRCVTRSGRTYHLHGKPGLSEDARYVWGVWKRLNRVDDARDVTDELASLFEAASRQR
;
A
#
# COMPACT_ATOMS: atom_id res chain seq x y z
N MET A 1 -31.23 -7.25 -19.33
CA MET A 1 -31.28 -8.30 -18.28
C MET A 1 -30.12 -7.98 -17.37
N ASP A 2 -30.42 -7.12 -16.41
CA ASP A 2 -29.47 -6.59 -15.43
C ASP A 2 -29.52 -7.52 -14.21
N GLU A 3 -28.66 -8.52 -14.22
CA GLU A 3 -28.46 -9.45 -13.11
C GLU A 3 -26.97 -9.50 -12.81
N ASP A 4 -26.45 -8.49 -12.12
CA ASP A 4 -25.46 -8.78 -11.08
C ASP A 4 -25.35 -7.72 -9.98
N ASN A 5 -26.48 -7.46 -9.32
CA ASN A 5 -26.49 -6.87 -7.99
C ASN A 5 -26.12 -7.95 -6.95
N ARG A 6 -24.93 -8.54 -7.06
CA ARG A 6 -24.37 -9.43 -6.03
C ARG A 6 -23.66 -8.61 -4.96
N ASN A 7 -24.49 -8.05 -4.06
CA ASN A 7 -24.32 -8.23 -2.61
C ASN A 7 -22.86 -8.19 -2.09
N ASN A 8 -22.15 -7.08 -2.27
CA ASN A 8 -20.84 -6.90 -1.65
C ASN A 8 -21.03 -6.19 -0.29
N PHE A 9 -21.40 -6.95 0.74
CA PHE A 9 -21.36 -6.47 2.12
C PHE A 9 -19.90 -6.20 2.50
N ARG A 10 -19.41 -5.01 2.14
CA ARG A 10 -18.08 -4.51 2.49
C ARG A 10 -18.13 -4.05 3.94
N LEU A 11 -17.62 -4.87 4.84
CA LEU A 11 -17.51 -4.52 6.26
C LEU A 11 -16.67 -3.26 6.41
N ILE A 12 -17.30 -2.19 6.91
CA ILE A 12 -16.61 -0.99 7.39
C ILE A 12 -16.18 -1.29 8.83
N VAL A 13 -14.88 -1.30 9.10
CA VAL A 13 -14.36 -1.52 10.45
C VAL A 13 -13.57 -0.29 10.88
N GLY A 14 -14.11 0.46 11.84
CA GLY A 14 -13.47 1.67 12.35
C GLY A 14 -13.14 2.68 11.26
N GLY A 15 -14.09 3.01 10.39
CA GLY A 15 -13.84 3.98 9.31
C GLY A 15 -12.81 3.53 8.26
N VAL A 16 -12.54 2.23 8.15
CA VAL A 16 -11.73 1.65 7.07
C VAL A 16 -12.62 0.80 6.18
N TRP A 17 -12.50 0.98 4.87
CA TRP A 17 -13.25 0.27 3.83
C TRP A 17 -12.31 -0.40 2.83
N PRO A 18 -12.79 -1.43 2.11
CA PRO A 18 -12.05 -1.99 0.98
C PRO A 18 -11.78 -0.94 -0.09
N ILE A 19 -10.59 -1.01 -0.67
CA ILE A 19 -10.22 -0.24 -1.85
C ILE A 19 -11.05 -0.75 -3.04
N GLU A 20 -11.34 0.13 -4.00
CA GLU A 20 -11.98 -0.19 -5.28
C GLU A 20 -11.26 -1.34 -5.98
N ALA A 21 -11.94 -2.02 -6.93
CA ALA A 21 -11.30 -3.10 -7.68
C ALA A 21 -10.12 -2.56 -8.52
N VAL A 22 -9.15 -3.40 -8.87
CA VAL A 22 -7.99 -2.95 -9.68
C VAL A 22 -8.41 -2.56 -11.09
N GLU A 23 -9.50 -3.15 -11.58
CA GLU A 23 -10.12 -2.86 -12.87
C GLU A 23 -10.68 -1.43 -12.91
N ASP A 24 -11.21 -0.94 -11.79
CA ASP A 24 -11.77 0.40 -11.67
C ASP A 24 -10.72 1.46 -11.33
N LEU A 25 -9.73 1.08 -10.50
CA LEU A 25 -8.66 1.97 -10.05
C LEU A 25 -7.29 1.29 -10.18
N PRO A 26 -6.74 1.14 -11.39
CA PRO A 26 -5.50 0.39 -11.63
C PRO A 26 -4.25 1.11 -11.12
N GLU A 27 -4.31 2.44 -10.99
CA GLU A 27 -3.19 3.30 -10.61
C GLU A 27 -3.53 4.18 -9.42
N VAL A 28 -2.61 4.29 -8.46
CA VAL A 28 -2.72 5.14 -7.29
C VAL A 28 -1.46 5.98 -7.13
N TRP A 29 -1.63 7.29 -6.95
CA TRP A 29 -0.56 8.19 -6.55
C TRP A 29 -0.55 8.31 -5.03
N LEU A 30 0.56 7.90 -4.42
CA LEU A 30 0.70 7.79 -2.98
C LEU A 30 1.74 8.79 -2.50
N ALA A 31 1.30 9.78 -1.73
CA ALA A 31 2.15 10.72 -0.99
C ALA A 31 2.29 10.27 0.47
N ASP A 32 3.15 10.94 1.24
CA ASP A 32 3.41 10.63 2.66
C ASP A 32 3.53 9.13 2.91
N TRP A 33 4.36 8.50 2.10
CA TRP A 33 4.41 7.05 1.98
C TRP A 33 5.42 6.44 2.94
N ARG A 34 5.08 5.24 3.44
CA ARG A 34 5.91 4.30 4.18
C ARG A 34 5.84 2.93 3.54
N VAL A 35 6.84 2.11 3.83
CA VAL A 35 6.82 0.68 3.53
C VAL A 35 7.06 -0.10 4.81
N TYR A 36 6.14 -1.01 5.12
CA TYR A 36 6.27 -1.93 6.24
C TYR A 36 6.45 -3.35 5.75
N GLU A 37 7.45 -4.03 6.29
CA GLU A 37 7.71 -5.44 6.10
C GLU A 37 7.11 -6.23 7.26
N ILE A 38 6.33 -7.27 6.94
CA ILE A 38 5.66 -8.13 7.91
C ILE A 38 6.04 -9.59 7.65
N VAL A 39 6.13 -10.38 8.72
CA VAL A 39 6.35 -11.82 8.65
C VAL A 39 5.17 -12.48 9.36
N GLN A 40 4.30 -13.17 8.61
CA GLN A 40 3.13 -13.85 9.19
C GLN A 40 3.46 -15.23 9.78
N SER A 41 4.50 -15.87 9.27
CA SER A 41 4.97 -17.17 9.73
C SER A 41 6.46 -17.30 9.39
N THR A 42 7.19 -18.06 10.20
CA THR A 42 8.60 -18.36 9.95
C THR A 42 8.83 -19.22 8.70
N ALA A 43 7.77 -19.84 8.18
CA ALA A 43 7.81 -20.65 6.96
C ALA A 43 7.57 -19.85 5.67
N GLU A 44 7.06 -18.61 5.77
CA GLU A 44 6.68 -17.79 4.62
C GLU A 44 7.63 -16.60 4.46
N PRO A 45 7.90 -16.15 3.22
CA PRO A 45 8.72 -14.96 3.00
C PRO A 45 8.05 -13.71 3.56
N ALA A 46 8.88 -12.76 3.99
CA ALA A 46 8.41 -11.45 4.44
C ALA A 46 7.67 -10.72 3.30
N MET A 47 6.54 -10.10 3.65
CA MET A 47 5.71 -9.33 2.73
C MET A 47 5.85 -7.84 3.01
N ARG A 48 6.00 -7.03 1.97
CA ARG A 48 6.09 -5.57 2.09
C ARG A 48 4.80 -4.91 1.65
N HIS A 49 4.29 -3.99 2.45
CA HIS A 49 3.06 -3.24 2.19
C HIS A 49 3.34 -1.74 2.13
N LEU A 50 2.74 -1.06 1.17
CA LEU A 50 2.77 0.40 1.11
C LEU A 50 1.67 0.96 2.01
N VAL A 51 2.00 2.06 2.68
CA VAL A 51 1.07 2.85 3.50
C VAL A 51 1.26 4.31 3.14
N GLY A 52 0.19 5.06 2.93
CA GLY A 52 0.32 6.49 2.66
C GLY A 52 -0.98 7.19 2.33
N TRP A 53 -0.87 8.42 1.84
CA TRP A 53 -1.98 9.25 1.40
C TRP A 53 -2.27 9.06 -0.09
N ALA A 54 -3.44 8.49 -0.41
CA ALA A 54 -3.90 8.30 -1.77
C ALA A 54 -4.43 9.65 -2.32
N MET A 55 -3.61 10.36 -3.08
CA MET A 55 -3.83 11.78 -3.42
C MET A 55 -5.18 12.05 -4.11
N ARG A 56 -5.58 11.18 -5.05
CA ARG A 56 -6.84 11.34 -5.79
C ARG A 56 -8.07 10.96 -4.97
N ALA A 57 -7.94 9.99 -4.08
CA ALA A 57 -9.04 9.52 -3.24
C ALA A 57 -9.20 10.36 -1.95
N GLY A 58 -8.17 11.12 -1.57
CA GLY A 58 -8.21 11.97 -0.38
C GLY A 58 -8.31 11.18 0.92
N GLN A 59 -7.58 10.06 1.03
CA GLN A 59 -7.66 9.17 2.19
C GLN A 59 -6.34 8.43 2.46
N GLY A 60 -6.16 7.97 3.70
CA GLY A 60 -5.13 6.99 4.03
C GLY A 60 -5.40 5.64 3.35
N GLN A 61 -4.35 4.95 2.91
CA GLN A 61 -4.47 3.67 2.22
C GLN A 61 -3.33 2.71 2.58
N VAL A 62 -3.64 1.41 2.63
CA VAL A 62 -2.68 0.31 2.77
C VAL A 62 -2.80 -0.60 1.55
N SER A 63 -1.70 -0.86 0.86
CA SER A 63 -1.71 -1.71 -0.32
C SER A 63 -1.75 -3.20 0.00
N SER A 64 -2.06 -4.02 -1.01
CA SER A 64 -1.66 -5.43 -0.97
C SER A 64 -0.13 -5.57 -1.07
N ALA A 65 0.41 -6.77 -0.83
CA ALA A 65 1.86 -7.00 -0.81
C ALA A 65 2.53 -6.56 -2.13
N ILE A 66 3.66 -5.88 -2.05
CA ILE A 66 4.46 -5.47 -3.20
C ILE A 66 5.01 -6.73 -3.89
N ARG A 67 4.90 -6.77 -5.23
CA ARG A 67 5.50 -7.81 -6.08
C ARG A 67 6.70 -7.30 -6.86
N TYR A 68 6.61 -6.09 -7.40
CA TYR A 68 7.67 -5.51 -8.23
C TYR A 68 7.90 -4.06 -7.85
N ILE A 69 9.15 -3.64 -7.93
CA ILE A 69 9.58 -2.25 -7.70
C ILE A 69 10.34 -1.82 -8.94
N ASP A 70 9.87 -0.75 -9.57
CA ASP A 70 10.64 0.00 -10.57
C ASP A 70 11.22 1.24 -9.88
N PRO A 71 12.52 1.20 -9.52
CA PRO A 71 13.14 2.30 -8.80
C PRO A 71 13.45 3.51 -9.68
N VAL A 72 13.50 3.31 -10.99
CA VAL A 72 13.80 4.34 -11.99
C VAL A 72 12.59 5.26 -12.18
N THR A 73 11.37 4.71 -12.14
CA THR A 73 10.12 5.48 -12.21
C THR A 73 9.43 5.67 -10.85
N ARG A 74 10.01 5.14 -9.77
CA ARG A 74 9.46 5.16 -8.40
C ARG A 74 8.06 4.54 -8.32
N ARG A 75 7.89 3.39 -8.98
CA ARG A 75 6.62 2.65 -9.05
C ARG A 75 6.72 1.31 -8.34
N CYS A 76 5.62 0.88 -7.74
CA CYS A 76 5.49 -0.44 -7.15
C CYS A 76 4.23 -1.13 -7.68
N VAL A 77 4.37 -2.36 -8.18
CA VAL A 77 3.24 -3.20 -8.55
C VAL A 77 2.96 -4.15 -7.41
N THR A 78 1.70 -4.24 -7.00
CA THR A 78 1.28 -5.03 -5.84
C THR A 78 0.62 -6.35 -6.27
N ARG A 79 0.34 -7.24 -5.32
CA ARG A 79 -0.25 -8.57 -5.56
C ARG A 79 -1.58 -8.49 -6.29
N SER A 80 -2.38 -7.45 -6.03
CA SER A 80 -3.63 -7.20 -6.74
C SER A 80 -3.44 -6.74 -8.19
N GLY A 81 -2.21 -6.50 -8.64
CA GLY A 81 -1.92 -5.92 -9.97
C GLY A 81 -1.92 -4.39 -10.00
N ARG A 82 -2.31 -3.74 -8.89
CA ARG A 82 -2.35 -2.27 -8.81
C ARG A 82 -0.96 -1.67 -8.80
N THR A 83 -0.78 -0.61 -9.59
CA THR A 83 0.45 0.19 -9.65
C THR A 83 0.33 1.39 -8.71
N TYR A 84 1.31 1.53 -7.82
CA TYR A 84 1.46 2.68 -6.94
C TYR A 84 2.60 3.55 -7.43
N HIS A 85 2.34 4.84 -7.62
CA HIS A 85 3.30 5.86 -7.96
C HIS A 85 3.69 6.60 -6.67
N LEU A 86 4.91 6.43 -6.20
CA LEU A 86 5.37 7.04 -4.96
C LEU A 86 5.81 8.48 -5.22
N HIS A 87 5.04 9.42 -4.68
CA HIS A 87 5.20 10.84 -4.91
C HIS A 87 5.88 11.52 -3.72
N GLY A 88 6.85 12.40 -4.01
CA GLY A 88 7.58 13.14 -2.99
C GLY A 88 8.48 12.27 -2.11
N LYS A 89 8.86 12.84 -0.96
CA LYS A 89 9.66 12.16 0.06
C LYS A 89 8.78 11.21 0.90
N PRO A 90 9.38 10.20 1.55
CA PRO A 90 8.65 9.42 2.52
C PRO A 90 8.07 10.28 3.65
N GLY A 91 6.92 9.89 4.16
CA GLY A 91 6.17 10.61 5.20
C GLY A 91 5.17 9.67 5.86
N LEU A 92 4.41 10.12 6.85
CA LEU A 92 3.30 9.34 7.40
C LEU A 92 2.22 10.29 7.92
N SER A 93 1.21 10.53 7.09
CA SER A 93 0.04 11.32 7.48
C SER A 93 -0.75 10.64 8.60
N GLU A 94 -1.60 11.40 9.31
CA GLU A 94 -2.43 10.86 10.39
C GLU A 94 -3.42 9.81 9.89
N ASP A 95 -4.04 10.03 8.73
CA ASP A 95 -4.94 9.06 8.10
C ASP A 95 -4.21 7.78 7.69
N ALA A 96 -3.01 7.91 7.12
CA ALA A 96 -2.19 6.75 6.77
C ALA A 96 -1.80 5.93 8.02
N ARG A 97 -1.42 6.61 9.10
CA ARG A 97 -1.12 5.98 10.40
C ARG A 97 -2.35 5.27 10.96
N TYR A 98 -3.52 5.90 10.89
CA TYR A 98 -4.78 5.34 11.39
C TYR A 98 -5.17 4.07 10.64
N VAL A 99 -5.23 4.14 9.30
CA VAL A 99 -5.59 3.00 8.46
C VAL A 99 -4.58 1.86 8.63
N TRP A 100 -3.29 2.15 8.78
CA TRP A 100 -2.28 1.13 9.08
C TRP A 100 -2.53 0.42 10.41
N GLY A 101 -2.85 1.16 11.48
CA GLY A 101 -3.18 0.58 12.78
C GLY A 101 -4.39 -0.36 12.71
N VAL A 102 -5.46 0.07 12.03
CA VAL A 102 -6.66 -0.78 11.82
C VAL A 102 -6.32 -1.99 10.96
N TRP A 103 -5.55 -1.81 9.89
CA TRP A 103 -5.15 -2.89 8.99
C TRP A 103 -4.33 -3.96 9.72
N LYS A 104 -3.35 -3.56 10.55
CA LYS A 104 -2.57 -4.50 11.38
C LYS A 104 -3.46 -5.33 12.29
N ARG A 105 -4.42 -4.68 12.98
CA ARG A 105 -5.37 -5.37 13.86
C ARG A 105 -6.24 -6.37 13.10
N LEU A 106 -6.73 -6.00 11.92
CA LEU A 106 -7.55 -6.88 11.08
C LEU A 106 -6.75 -8.08 10.54
N ASN A 107 -5.46 -7.89 10.24
CA ASN A 107 -4.60 -8.93 9.68
C ASN A 107 -3.75 -9.66 10.75
N ARG A 108 -4.00 -9.39 12.04
CA ARG A 108 -3.25 -9.97 13.18
C ARG A 108 -1.74 -9.83 13.02
N VAL A 109 -1.31 -8.64 12.62
CA VAL A 109 0.11 -8.29 12.48
C VAL A 109 0.57 -7.62 13.76
N ASP A 110 1.33 -8.37 14.55
CA ASP A 110 1.88 -7.90 15.82
C ASP A 110 3.19 -7.13 15.62
N ASP A 111 4.06 -7.63 14.74
CA ASP A 111 5.34 -6.99 14.40
C ASP A 111 5.39 -6.57 12.93
N ALA A 112 5.91 -5.36 12.70
CA ALA A 112 6.09 -4.80 11.39
C ALA A 112 7.33 -3.90 11.39
N ARG A 113 8.29 -4.25 10.54
CA ARG A 113 9.54 -3.52 10.39
C ARG A 113 9.34 -2.39 9.39
N ASP A 114 9.68 -1.16 9.77
CA ASP A 114 9.71 -0.04 8.84
C ASP A 114 10.94 -0.19 7.92
N VAL A 115 10.70 -0.36 6.62
CA VAL A 115 11.73 -0.52 5.58
C VAL A 115 11.73 0.64 4.59
N THR A 116 11.13 1.76 4.99
CA THR A 116 10.98 2.94 4.14
C THR A 116 12.32 3.48 3.65
N ASP A 117 13.33 3.52 4.52
CA ASP A 117 14.66 4.04 4.17
C ASP A 117 15.39 3.15 3.16
N GLU A 118 15.16 1.84 3.18
CA GLU A 118 15.70 0.92 2.18
C GLU A 118 15.14 1.23 0.79
N LEU A 119 13.82 1.44 0.69
CA LEU A 119 13.17 1.78 -0.57
C LEU A 119 13.56 3.18 -1.05
N ALA A 120 13.61 4.15 -0.14
CA ALA A 120 14.04 5.51 -0.46
C ALA A 120 15.48 5.51 -1.01
N SER A 121 16.39 4.78 -0.36
CA SER A 121 17.78 4.64 -0.80
C SER A 121 17.88 3.99 -2.19
N LEU A 122 17.05 2.97 -2.46
CA LEU A 122 16.98 2.34 -3.78
C LEU A 122 16.58 3.34 -4.88
N PHE A 123 15.59 4.20 -4.61
CA PHE A 123 15.17 5.24 -5.57
C PHE A 123 16.23 6.32 -5.79
N GLU A 124 16.89 6.75 -4.72
CA GLU A 124 17.98 7.72 -4.83
C GLU A 124 19.15 7.14 -5.62
N ALA A 125 19.53 5.88 -5.37
CA ALA A 125 20.57 5.20 -6.14
C ALA A 125 20.22 5.09 -7.64
N ALA A 126 18.97 4.73 -7.98
CA ALA A 126 18.52 4.64 -9.37
C ALA A 126 18.48 6.00 -10.09
N SER A 127 18.16 7.09 -9.37
CA SER A 127 18.16 8.43 -9.96
C SER A 127 19.56 8.97 -10.29
N ARG A 128 20.61 8.49 -9.62
CA ARG A 128 22.01 8.90 -9.86
C ARG A 128 22.64 8.23 -11.09
N GLN A 129 21.99 7.21 -11.64
CA GLN A 129 22.47 6.43 -12.79
C GLN A 129 21.84 6.88 -14.12
N ARG A 130 21.09 7.99 -14.11
CA ARG A 130 20.53 8.65 -15.30
C ARG A 130 21.37 9.86 -15.68
#